data_AF-A0A955W5S2-F1
#
_entry.id   AF-A0A955W5S2-F1
#
_cell.length_a   1.000
_cell.length_b   1.000
_cell.length_c   1.000
_cell.angle_alpha   90.00
_cell.angle_beta   90.00
_cell.angle_gamma   90.00
#
_symmetry.space_group_name_H-M   'P 1'
#
loop_
_entity.id
_entity.type
_entity.pdbx_description
1 polymer ?
#
loop_
_entity_poly.entity_id
_entity_poly.type
_entity_poly.pdbx_seq_one_letter_code
_entity_poly.pdbx_strand_id
1 'polypeptide(L)'
;MLGIPLGLLAANATEWAVHKYLLHGQGRHKSSVWAFHWHEHHRNVRKHGHYDEDYATHPFRANGQGKEVVALALGAAAVAPLFPVAPFFVGTVWWSAANYYVKHRRSHLDIEWAKEHLPWHYDHHMGPNQNANWCVTHPFFDHVMGTREPYLGTEREQRDRDRRAARDGGAALSPAAA
;
A
#
# COMPACT_ATOMS: atom_id res chain seq x y z
N MET A 1 -4.44 -29.91 -7.63
CA MET A 1 -4.88 -28.50 -7.63
C MET A 1 -3.85 -27.57 -6.98
N LEU A 2 -2.54 -27.72 -7.30
CA LEU A 2 -1.47 -26.92 -6.70
C LEU A 2 -1.43 -25.46 -7.19
N GLY A 3 -2.12 -25.15 -8.29
CA GLY A 3 -2.13 -23.81 -8.88
C GLY A 3 -2.67 -22.72 -7.94
N ILE A 4 -3.67 -23.03 -7.10
CA ILE A 4 -4.24 -22.06 -6.15
C ILE A 4 -3.24 -21.67 -5.05
N PRO A 5 -2.70 -22.59 -4.24
CA PRO A 5 -1.72 -22.21 -3.21
C PRO A 5 -0.45 -21.58 -3.82
N LEU A 6 0.02 -22.05 -4.97
CA LEU A 6 1.15 -21.44 -5.67
C LEU A 6 0.83 -20.02 -6.17
N GLY A 7 -0.40 -19.78 -6.65
CA GLY A 7 -0.84 -18.47 -7.10
C GLY A 7 -0.92 -17.46 -5.95
N LEU A 8 -1.45 -17.88 -4.79
CA LEU A 8 -1.47 -17.03 -3.58
C LEU A 8 -0.06 -16.70 -3.10
N LEU A 9 0.84 -17.70 -3.06
CA LEU A 9 2.23 -17.52 -2.67
C LEU A 9 2.93 -16.55 -3.64
N ALA A 10 2.79 -16.76 -4.94
CA ALA A 10 3.38 -15.91 -5.97
C ALA A 10 2.84 -14.48 -5.91
N ALA A 11 1.53 -14.30 -5.68
CA ALA A 11 0.93 -12.97 -5.55
C ALA A 11 1.51 -12.20 -4.35
N ASN A 12 1.58 -12.82 -3.16
CA ASN A 12 2.13 -12.13 -1.99
C ASN A 12 3.65 -11.87 -2.11
N ALA A 13 4.39 -12.78 -2.74
CA ALA A 13 5.80 -12.55 -3.09
C ALA A 13 5.96 -11.36 -4.04
N THR A 14 5.07 -11.25 -5.02
CA THR A 14 5.05 -10.16 -6.00
C THR A 14 4.72 -8.83 -5.32
N GLU A 15 3.74 -8.79 -4.41
CA GLU A 15 3.47 -7.60 -3.58
C GLU A 15 4.75 -7.12 -2.90
N TRP A 16 5.42 -8.01 -2.17
CA TRP A 16 6.65 -7.69 -1.44
C TRP A 16 7.74 -7.14 -2.38
N ALA A 17 8.02 -7.85 -3.48
CA ALA A 17 9.10 -7.51 -4.39
C ALA A 17 8.84 -6.22 -5.17
N VAL A 18 7.64 -6.07 -5.74
CA VAL A 18 7.25 -4.88 -6.51
C VAL A 18 7.23 -3.67 -5.59
N HIS A 19 6.63 -3.78 -4.40
CA HIS A 19 6.53 -2.67 -3.48
C HIS A 19 7.92 -2.19 -3.02
N LYS A 20 8.80 -3.13 -2.64
CA LYS A 20 10.17 -2.81 -2.22
C LYS A 20 11.03 -2.24 -3.35
N TYR A 21 11.16 -2.95 -4.46
CA TYR A 21 12.17 -2.64 -5.48
C TYR A 21 11.69 -1.63 -6.52
N LEU A 22 10.41 -1.65 -6.90
CA LEU A 22 9.86 -0.73 -7.89
C LEU A 22 9.23 0.48 -7.21
N LEU A 23 8.23 0.27 -6.37
CA LEU A 23 7.45 1.37 -5.81
C LEU A 23 8.25 2.23 -4.84
N HIS A 24 9.07 1.64 -3.97
CA HIS A 24 9.98 2.39 -3.10
C HIS A 24 11.36 2.57 -3.68
N GLY A 25 11.97 1.52 -4.23
CA GLY A 25 13.30 1.59 -4.82
C GLY A 25 13.37 2.61 -5.96
N GLN A 26 12.55 2.42 -7.00
CA GLN A 26 12.52 3.34 -8.14
C GLN A 26 11.61 4.56 -7.90
N GLY A 27 10.49 4.40 -7.18
CA GLY A 27 9.52 5.49 -6.99
C GLY A 27 10.04 6.67 -6.16
N ARG A 28 11.13 6.51 -5.41
CA ARG A 28 11.82 7.65 -4.78
C ARG A 28 12.41 8.63 -5.80
N HIS A 29 12.73 8.18 -7.01
CA HIS A 29 13.22 9.04 -8.08
C HIS A 29 12.04 9.70 -8.83
N LYS A 30 11.98 11.04 -8.82
CA LYS A 30 10.85 11.80 -9.41
C LYS A 30 10.64 11.59 -10.91
N SER A 31 11.67 11.18 -11.65
CA SER A 31 11.60 10.86 -13.08
C SER A 31 11.07 9.46 -13.36
N SER A 32 10.92 8.61 -12.34
CA SER A 32 10.44 7.24 -12.48
C SER A 32 8.93 7.22 -12.75
N VAL A 33 8.48 6.29 -13.59
CA VAL A 33 7.03 6.02 -13.78
C VAL A 33 6.37 5.56 -12.48
N TRP A 34 7.15 5.06 -11.51
CA TRP A 34 6.69 4.63 -10.18
C TRP A 34 6.68 5.77 -9.15
N ALA A 35 7.06 7.00 -9.55
CA ALA A 35 7.20 8.13 -8.64
C ALA A 35 5.89 8.51 -7.92
N PHE A 36 4.75 8.17 -8.50
CA PHE A 36 3.43 8.42 -7.90
C PHE A 36 3.30 7.73 -6.54
N HIS A 37 3.87 6.54 -6.38
CA HIS A 37 3.71 5.80 -5.14
C HIS A 37 4.38 6.50 -3.96
N TRP A 38 5.61 7.00 -4.14
CA TRP A 38 6.32 7.71 -3.08
C TRP A 38 5.89 9.16 -2.94
N HIS A 39 5.85 9.89 -4.06
CA HIS A 39 5.68 11.34 -4.03
C HIS A 39 4.22 11.77 -3.97
N GLU A 40 3.26 10.97 -4.44
CA GLU A 40 1.83 11.29 -4.36
C GLU A 40 1.19 10.51 -3.20
N HIS A 41 1.13 9.18 -3.32
CA HIS A 41 0.42 8.30 -2.38
C HIS A 41 1.01 8.34 -0.96
N HIS A 42 2.28 7.95 -0.75
CA HIS A 42 2.91 7.99 0.58
C HIS A 42 2.85 9.37 1.24
N ARG A 43 3.07 10.42 0.45
CA ARG A 43 3.00 11.80 0.92
C ARG A 43 1.60 12.14 1.41
N ASN A 44 0.56 11.84 0.63
CA ASN A 44 -0.83 12.09 0.98
C ASN A 44 -1.24 11.29 2.22
N VAL A 45 -0.98 9.97 2.23
CA VAL A 45 -1.28 9.06 3.33
C VAL A 45 -0.66 9.54 4.64
N ARG A 46 0.61 9.94 4.63
CA ARG A 46 1.28 10.43 5.85
C ARG A 46 0.77 11.79 6.29
N LYS A 47 0.44 12.67 5.35
CA LYS A 47 -0.08 14.01 5.64
C LYS A 47 -1.49 13.93 6.25
N HIS A 48 -2.33 13.02 5.76
CA HIS A 48 -3.74 12.92 6.11
C HIS A 48 -4.06 11.71 7.02
N GLY A 49 -3.11 11.26 7.82
CA GLY A 49 -3.37 10.29 8.90
C GLY A 49 -3.83 8.91 8.40
N HIS A 50 -3.22 8.43 7.32
CA HIS A 50 -3.51 7.20 6.57
C HIS A 50 -4.56 7.32 5.46
N TYR A 51 -5.24 8.47 5.34
CA TYR A 51 -6.17 8.73 4.23
C TYR A 51 -5.45 9.11 2.94
N ASP A 52 -5.96 8.64 1.80
CA ASP A 52 -5.52 9.11 0.48
C ASP A 52 -6.73 9.47 -0.39
N GLU A 53 -6.79 10.75 -0.77
CA GLU A 53 -7.89 11.34 -1.52
C GLU A 53 -7.99 10.82 -2.95
N ASP A 54 -6.88 10.32 -3.52
CA ASP A 54 -6.90 9.75 -4.86
C ASP A 54 -7.91 8.61 -4.95
N TYR A 55 -7.97 7.74 -3.93
CA TYR A 55 -8.91 6.61 -3.85
C TYR A 55 -10.39 7.00 -3.79
N ALA A 56 -10.71 8.23 -3.41
CA ALA A 56 -12.08 8.74 -3.40
C ALA A 56 -12.58 9.11 -4.81
N THR A 57 -11.70 9.07 -5.81
CA THR A 57 -12.02 9.39 -7.20
C THR A 57 -12.33 8.14 -8.04
N HIS A 58 -12.67 8.36 -9.31
CA HIS A 58 -12.91 7.27 -10.25
C HIS A 58 -11.62 6.48 -10.53
N PRO A 59 -11.63 5.13 -10.55
CA PRO A 59 -10.45 4.28 -10.78
C PRO A 59 -9.61 4.52 -12.04
N PHE A 60 -10.09 5.33 -12.98
CA PHE A 60 -9.40 5.63 -14.25
C PHE A 60 -9.01 7.12 -14.35
N ARG A 61 -9.04 7.86 -13.22
CA ARG A 61 -8.47 9.20 -13.14
C ARG A 61 -6.96 9.14 -13.37
N ALA A 62 -6.41 10.19 -13.97
CA ALA A 62 -4.97 10.33 -14.20
C ALA A 62 -4.23 10.76 -12.92
N ASN A 63 -4.29 9.93 -11.87
CA ASN A 63 -3.67 10.14 -10.55
C ASN A 63 -3.00 8.84 -10.04
N GLY A 64 -2.59 8.79 -8.78
CA GLY A 64 -1.90 7.63 -8.19
C GLY A 64 -2.72 6.33 -8.31
N GLN A 65 -4.01 6.39 -7.98
CA GLN A 65 -4.93 5.25 -8.10
C GLN A 65 -5.04 4.73 -9.54
N GLY A 66 -5.21 5.61 -10.52
CA GLY A 66 -5.32 5.18 -11.92
C GLY A 66 -4.04 4.51 -12.43
N LYS A 67 -2.86 5.02 -12.04
CA LYS A 67 -1.57 4.40 -12.36
C LYS A 67 -1.43 3.01 -11.73
N GLU A 68 -1.89 2.83 -10.49
CA GLU A 68 -1.96 1.52 -9.84
C GLU A 68 -2.86 0.54 -10.60
N VAL A 69 -4.07 0.96 -11.00
CA VAL A 69 -4.99 0.13 -11.79
C VAL A 69 -4.35 -0.32 -13.10
N VAL A 70 -3.68 0.59 -13.80
CA VAL A 70 -2.93 0.27 -15.03
C VAL A 70 -1.80 -0.72 -14.74
N ALA A 71 -1.01 -0.52 -13.70
CA ALA A 71 0.09 -1.41 -13.34
C ALA A 71 -0.40 -2.83 -13.00
N LEU A 72 -1.51 -2.95 -12.24
CA LEU A 72 -2.13 -4.23 -11.93
C LEU A 72 -2.69 -4.93 -13.18
N ALA A 73 -3.33 -4.18 -14.08
CA ALA A 73 -3.83 -4.72 -15.34
C ALA A 73 -2.69 -5.25 -16.23
N LEU A 74 -1.57 -4.51 -16.33
CA LEU A 74 -0.39 -4.95 -17.06
C LEU A 74 0.25 -6.20 -16.44
N GLY A 75 0.34 -6.26 -15.10
CA GLY A 75 0.82 -7.46 -14.39
C GLY A 75 -0.08 -8.68 -14.62
N ALA A 76 -1.40 -8.50 -14.58
CA ALA A 76 -2.37 -9.55 -14.88
C ALA A 76 -2.25 -10.03 -16.34
N ALA A 77 -2.08 -9.11 -17.29
CA ALA A 77 -1.87 -9.45 -18.70
C ALA A 77 -0.56 -10.23 -18.92
N ALA A 78 0.51 -9.91 -18.19
CA ALA A 78 1.81 -10.57 -18.32
C ALA A 78 1.76 -12.08 -17.97
N VAL A 79 0.87 -12.50 -17.05
CA VAL A 79 0.70 -13.91 -16.69
C VAL A 79 -0.33 -14.65 -17.54
N ALA A 80 -1.10 -13.93 -18.37
CA ALA A 80 -2.16 -14.51 -19.21
C ALA A 80 -1.70 -15.64 -20.15
N PRO A 81 -0.50 -15.60 -20.77
CA PRO A 81 -0.03 -16.68 -21.64
C PRO A 81 0.08 -18.05 -20.95
N LEU A 82 0.16 -18.09 -19.61
CA LEU A 82 0.21 -19.35 -18.84
C LEU A 82 -1.18 -19.98 -18.64
N PHE A 83 -2.27 -19.29 -18.99
CA PHE A 83 -3.63 -19.75 -18.71
C PHE A 83 -3.96 -21.14 -19.31
N PRO A 84 -3.57 -21.47 -20.56
CA PRO A 84 -3.88 -22.77 -21.15
C PRO A 84 -3.22 -23.96 -20.41
N VAL A 85 -2.11 -23.74 -19.72
CA VAL A 85 -1.34 -24.80 -19.03
C VAL A 85 -1.53 -24.78 -17.51
N ALA A 86 -1.80 -23.61 -16.92
CA ALA A 86 -1.91 -23.41 -15.48
C ALA A 86 -3.11 -22.50 -15.12
N PRO A 87 -4.35 -22.85 -15.51
CA PRO A 87 -5.51 -21.95 -15.39
C PRO A 87 -5.81 -21.57 -13.94
N PHE A 88 -5.69 -22.50 -13.00
CA PHE A 88 -5.91 -22.23 -11.57
C PHE A 88 -4.85 -21.30 -10.97
N PHE A 89 -3.60 -21.38 -11.44
CA PHE A 89 -2.55 -20.45 -11.02
C PHE A 89 -2.85 -19.03 -11.52
N VAL A 90 -3.08 -18.89 -12.83
CA VAL A 90 -3.35 -17.59 -13.46
C VAL A 90 -4.62 -16.96 -12.87
N GLY A 91 -5.70 -17.73 -12.74
CA GLY A 91 -6.94 -17.25 -12.14
C GLY A 91 -6.77 -16.79 -10.69
N THR A 92 -5.93 -17.46 -9.91
CA THR A 92 -5.63 -17.05 -8.54
C THR A 92 -4.78 -15.77 -8.49
N VAL A 93 -3.82 -15.60 -9.40
CA VAL A 93 -3.04 -14.35 -9.51
C VAL A 93 -3.94 -13.19 -9.90
N TRP A 94 -4.84 -13.37 -10.87
CA TRP A 94 -5.81 -12.34 -11.26
C TRP A 94 -6.76 -11.97 -10.12
N TRP A 95 -7.30 -12.96 -9.43
CA TRP A 95 -8.11 -12.74 -8.23
C TRP A 95 -7.32 -11.96 -7.17
N SER A 96 -6.06 -12.33 -6.95
CA SER A 96 -5.19 -11.67 -5.96
C SER A 96 -4.91 -10.22 -6.33
N ALA A 97 -4.69 -9.90 -7.61
CA ALA A 97 -4.52 -8.52 -8.09
C ALA A 97 -5.78 -7.67 -7.88
N ALA A 98 -6.96 -8.23 -8.15
CA ALA A 98 -8.23 -7.55 -7.89
C ALA A 98 -8.47 -7.34 -6.39
N ASN A 99 -8.22 -8.39 -5.58
CA ASN A 99 -8.34 -8.33 -4.12
C ASN A 99 -7.34 -7.35 -3.49
N TYR A 100 -6.11 -7.27 -4.01
CA TYR A 100 -5.12 -6.27 -3.64
C TYR A 100 -5.69 -4.87 -3.80
N TYR A 101 -6.19 -4.54 -4.99
CA TYR A 101 -6.73 -3.21 -5.25
C TYR A 101 -7.91 -2.86 -4.35
N VAL A 102 -8.85 -3.80 -4.16
CA VAL A 102 -10.01 -3.59 -3.29
C VAL A 102 -9.59 -3.33 -1.86
N LYS A 103 -8.66 -4.13 -1.32
CA LYS A 103 -8.16 -3.99 0.05
C LYS A 103 -7.35 -2.72 0.23
N HIS A 104 -6.45 -2.42 -0.71
CA HIS A 104 -5.60 -1.24 -0.68
C HIS A 104 -6.42 0.05 -0.74
N ARG A 105 -7.36 0.12 -1.68
CA ARG A 105 -8.31 1.23 -1.77
C ARG A 105 -9.12 1.38 -0.49
N ARG A 106 -9.65 0.28 0.05
CA ARG A 106 -10.45 0.32 1.27
C ARG A 106 -9.63 0.81 2.47
N SER A 107 -8.39 0.37 2.63
CA SER A 107 -7.57 0.77 3.78
C SER A 107 -7.31 2.27 3.85
N HIS A 108 -7.28 2.94 2.71
CA HIS A 108 -7.08 4.38 2.65
C HIS A 108 -8.36 5.21 2.69
N LEU A 109 -9.53 4.58 2.59
CA LEU A 109 -10.83 5.24 2.72
C LEU A 109 -11.51 4.94 4.06
N ASP A 110 -11.22 3.79 4.66
CA ASP A 110 -11.75 3.32 5.94
C ASP A 110 -10.56 2.94 6.84
N ILE A 111 -10.07 3.94 7.57
CA ILE A 111 -8.83 3.86 8.36
C ILE A 111 -8.99 2.89 9.54
N GLU A 112 -10.17 2.83 10.15
CA GLU A 112 -10.41 1.92 11.27
C GLU A 112 -10.45 0.48 10.78
N TRP A 113 -11.08 0.22 9.62
CA TRP A 113 -10.98 -1.09 8.98
C TRP A 113 -9.53 -1.46 8.64
N ALA A 114 -8.73 -0.50 8.17
CA ALA A 114 -7.31 -0.73 7.87
C ALA A 114 -6.52 -1.15 9.11
N LYS A 115 -6.69 -0.45 10.22
CA LYS A 115 -6.03 -0.77 11.50
C LYS A 115 -6.39 -2.14 12.01
N GLU A 116 -7.66 -2.53 11.89
CA GLU A 116 -8.14 -3.84 12.35
C GLU A 116 -7.69 -4.98 11.44
N HIS A 117 -7.80 -4.81 10.11
CA HIS A 117 -7.66 -5.91 9.17
C HIS A 117 -6.31 -5.97 8.46
N LEU A 118 -5.66 -4.82 8.25
CA LEU A 118 -4.36 -4.68 7.58
C LEU A 118 -3.39 -3.83 8.42
N PRO A 119 -3.17 -4.12 9.71
CA PRO A 119 -2.33 -3.29 10.58
C PRO A 119 -0.90 -3.14 10.06
N TRP A 120 -0.37 -4.14 9.36
CA TRP A 120 0.95 -4.06 8.72
C TRP A 120 1.02 -2.99 7.61
N HIS A 121 -0.07 -2.80 6.85
CA HIS A 121 -0.14 -1.76 5.82
C HIS A 121 -0.28 -0.37 6.46
N TYR A 122 -1.02 -0.27 7.56
CA TYR A 122 -1.01 0.93 8.39
C TYR A 122 0.41 1.26 8.89
N ASP A 123 1.11 0.26 9.43
CA ASP A 123 2.48 0.39 9.93
C ASP A 123 3.46 0.82 8.84
N HIS A 124 3.32 0.27 7.62
CA HIS A 124 4.13 0.65 6.46
C HIS A 124 4.12 2.17 6.21
N HIS A 125 2.92 2.75 6.21
CA HIS A 125 2.76 4.17 5.91
C HIS A 125 3.04 5.06 7.11
N MET A 126 2.58 4.67 8.30
CA MET A 126 2.55 5.54 9.47
C MET A 126 3.74 5.35 10.39
N GLY A 127 4.44 4.21 10.29
CA GLY A 127 5.66 3.92 11.02
C GLY A 127 6.82 4.86 10.65
N PRO A 128 7.85 4.95 11.52
CA PRO A 128 9.03 5.75 11.26
C PRO A 128 9.91 5.13 10.16
N ASN A 129 9.99 3.80 10.08
CA ASN A 129 10.72 3.09 9.04
C ASN A 129 9.80 2.83 7.84
N GLN A 130 9.94 3.64 6.79
CA GLN A 130 9.20 3.45 5.53
C GLN A 130 9.82 2.38 4.63
N ASN A 131 10.86 1.66 5.08
CA ASN A 131 11.48 0.56 4.36
C ASN A 131 11.17 -0.81 4.99
N ALA A 132 9.96 -0.99 5.51
CA ALA A 132 9.46 -2.20 6.16
C ALA A 132 7.97 -2.41 5.80
N ASN A 133 7.44 -3.60 6.06
CA ASN A 133 6.02 -3.95 5.85
C ASN A 133 5.54 -3.77 4.39
N TRP A 134 6.16 -4.47 3.45
CA TRP A 134 5.94 -4.31 2.01
C TRP A 134 4.66 -4.96 1.49
N CYS A 135 4.15 -5.99 2.14
CA CYS A 135 2.93 -6.64 1.67
C CYS A 135 1.70 -5.83 2.07
N VAL A 136 0.68 -5.79 1.20
CA VAL A 136 -0.56 -5.05 1.47
C VAL A 136 -1.64 -6.01 1.93
N THR A 137 -1.85 -7.13 1.24
CA THR A 137 -3.02 -7.99 1.50
C THR A 137 -2.84 -8.97 2.66
N HIS A 138 -1.59 -9.37 2.93
CA HIS A 138 -1.19 -10.27 4.00
C HIS A 138 0.33 -10.15 4.25
N PRO A 139 0.85 -10.15 5.49
CA PRO A 139 2.26 -9.87 5.77
C PRO A 139 3.18 -11.11 5.60
N PHE A 140 2.79 -12.11 4.80
CA PHE A 140 3.48 -13.41 4.82
C PHE A 140 4.93 -13.26 4.35
N PHE A 141 5.16 -12.61 3.20
CA PHE A 141 6.52 -12.35 2.73
C PHE A 141 7.27 -11.32 3.58
N ASP A 142 6.59 -10.43 4.30
CA ASP A 142 7.27 -9.61 5.31
C ASP A 142 7.84 -10.43 6.45
N HIS A 143 7.14 -11.47 6.89
CA HIS A 143 7.66 -12.39 7.89
C HIS A 143 8.80 -13.26 7.33
N VAL A 144 8.61 -13.83 6.14
CA VAL A 144 9.63 -14.68 5.49
C VAL A 144 10.92 -13.91 5.25
N MET A 145 10.82 -12.65 4.82
CA MET A 145 11.97 -11.82 4.48
C MET A 145 12.49 -10.97 5.66
N GLY A 146 11.88 -11.09 6.84
CA GLY A 146 12.29 -10.36 8.04
C GLY A 146 12.07 -8.84 7.96
N THR A 147 11.07 -8.38 7.20
CA THR A 147 10.74 -6.96 7.02
C THR A 147 9.47 -6.52 7.74
N ARG A 148 8.83 -7.38 8.55
CA ARG A 148 7.70 -6.98 9.40
C ARG A 148 8.17 -6.17 10.62
N GLU A 149 7.69 -4.94 10.75
CA GLU A 149 7.94 -4.05 11.89
C GLU A 149 6.62 -3.46 12.43
N PRO A 150 6.13 -3.92 13.60
CA PRO A 150 4.92 -3.39 14.23
C PRO A 150 5.06 -1.93 14.66
N TYR A 151 4.00 -1.13 14.49
CA TYR A 151 3.95 0.27 14.93
C TYR A 151 2.63 0.63 15.60
N LEU A 152 1.50 0.27 15.02
CA LEU A 152 0.16 0.46 15.60
C LEU A 152 0.08 -0.15 16.99
N GLY A 153 -0.45 0.61 17.96
CA GLY A 153 -0.59 0.16 19.35
C GLY A 153 0.70 0.22 20.17
N THR A 154 1.82 0.69 19.60
CA THR A 154 3.05 0.93 20.35
C THR A 154 3.02 2.28 21.06
N GLU A 155 3.81 2.44 22.12
CA GLU A 155 4.01 3.76 22.73
C GLU A 155 4.54 4.80 21.74
N ARG A 156 5.32 4.35 20.74
CA ARG A 156 5.85 5.23 19.72
C ARG A 156 4.73 5.81 18.86
N GLU A 157 3.75 5.00 18.48
CA GLU A 157 2.59 5.44 17.71
C GLU A 157 1.74 6.43 18.51
N GLN A 158 1.52 6.17 19.80
CA GLN A 158 0.83 7.12 20.69
C GLN A 158 1.57 8.46 20.73
N ARG A 159 2.89 8.46 20.99
CA ARG A 159 3.70 9.71 21.01
C ARG A 159 3.64 10.47 19.69
N ASP A 160 3.72 9.78 18.56
CA ASP A 160 3.67 10.42 17.24
C ASP A 160 2.26 10.96 16.91
N ARG A 161 1.19 10.33 17.42
CA ARG A 161 -0.18 10.86 17.35
C ARG A 161 -0.36 12.11 18.20
N ASP A 162 0.10 12.09 19.45
CA ASP A 162 0.01 13.24 20.36
C ASP A 162 0.75 14.46 19.79
N ARG A 163 1.94 14.23 19.21
CA ARG A 163 2.71 15.28 18.51
C ARG A 163 1.96 15.86 17.30
N ARG A 164 1.30 15.03 16.50
CA ARG A 164 0.49 15.50 15.36
C ARG A 164 -0.70 16.33 15.84
N ALA A 165 -1.44 15.84 16.85
CA ALA A 165 -2.57 16.56 17.44
C ALA A 165 -2.14 17.91 18.03
N ALA A 166 -1.02 17.97 18.75
CA ALA A 166 -0.47 19.21 19.30
C ALA A 166 -0.08 20.22 18.21
N ARG A 167 0.51 19.76 17.09
CA ARG A 167 0.84 20.63 15.95
C ARG A 167 -0.42 21.20 15.30
N ASP A 168 -1.41 20.36 15.04
CA ASP A 168 -2.62 20.76 14.32
C ASP A 168 -3.54 21.62 15.21
N GLY A 169 -3.60 21.34 16.52
CA GLY A 169 -4.27 22.18 17.52
C GLY A 169 -3.55 23.49 17.84
N GLY A 170 -2.20 23.50 17.82
CA GLY A 170 -1.39 24.71 17.96
C GLY A 170 -1.49 25.64 16.74
N ALA A 171 -1.65 25.08 15.54
CA ALA A 171 -1.92 25.85 14.32
C ALA A 171 -3.29 26.55 14.35
N ALA A 172 -4.29 25.96 15.01
CA ALA A 172 -5.61 26.58 15.19
C ALA A 172 -5.63 27.74 16.20
N LEU A 173 -4.59 27.86 17.06
CA LEU A 173 -4.50 28.86 18.12
C LEU A 173 -3.53 30.02 17.80
N SER A 174 -2.94 30.08 16.61
CA SER A 174 -2.17 31.25 16.18
C SER A 174 -3.12 32.24 15.48
N PRO A 175 -3.50 33.38 16.09
CA PRO A 175 -4.11 34.46 15.33
C PRO A 175 -3.05 34.95 14.34
N ALA A 176 -3.46 35.22 13.10
CA ALA A 176 -2.61 35.93 12.15
C ALA A 176 -2.11 37.22 12.83
N ALA A 177 -0.80 37.32 13.02
CA ALA A 177 -0.18 38.58 13.41
C ALA A 177 -0.35 39.56 12.23
N ALA A 178 -0.96 40.69 12.57
CA ALA A 178 -1.27 41.91 11.81
C ALA A 178 -0.50 42.15 10.50
#